data_AF-A0A950S2H2-F1
#
_entry.id   AF-A0A950S2H2-F1
#
_cell.length_a   1.000
_cell.length_b   1.000
_cell.length_c   1.000
_cell.angle_alpha   90.00
_cell.angle_beta   90.00
_cell.angle_gamma   90.00
#
_symmetry.space_group_name_H-M   'P 1'
#
loop_
_entity.id
_entity.type
_entity.pdbx_description
1 polymer ?
#
loop_
_entity_poly.entity_id
_entity_poly.type
_entity_poly.pdbx_seq_one_letter_code
_entity_poly.pdbx_strand_id
1 'polypeptide(L)'
;MDSEGARLLGLLATSTRRVKQLTRSLRSRPHVAHVDGRLDIEDGPYGPEVVVSVDVGFDDGKIVSWVLTGGYDGRNWRTEGSIRFDRTGLGQESVKSLSAREVEAFEDFLPAFEEAFDSLLRSAEELELADALSYDPKPVVRRREC
;
A
#
# COMPACT_ATOMS: atom_id res chain seq x y z
N MET A 1 5.94 -31.23 0.45
CA MET A 1 5.48 -29.83 0.54
C MET A 1 3.99 -29.93 0.82
N ASP A 2 3.55 -29.46 1.97
CA ASP A 2 2.11 -29.37 2.25
C ASP A 2 1.44 -28.44 1.22
N SER A 3 0.14 -28.64 0.99
CA SER A 3 -0.61 -27.84 0.03
C SER A 3 -0.65 -26.36 0.40
N GLU A 4 -0.47 -26.03 1.68
CA GLU A 4 -0.48 -24.67 2.22
C GLU A 4 0.78 -23.90 1.85
N GLY A 5 1.97 -24.48 2.06
CA GLY A 5 3.22 -23.85 1.68
C GLY A 5 3.31 -23.60 0.16
N ALA A 6 2.82 -24.55 -0.65
CA ALA A 6 2.74 -24.37 -2.09
C ALA A 6 1.78 -23.23 -2.50
N ARG A 7 0.63 -23.10 -1.83
CA ARG A 7 -0.33 -22.01 -2.07
C ARG A 7 0.24 -20.65 -1.68
N LEU A 8 0.90 -20.56 -0.52
CA LEU A 8 1.56 -19.32 -0.09
C LEU A 8 2.64 -18.91 -1.09
N LEU A 9 3.51 -19.83 -1.51
CA LEU A 9 4.53 -19.53 -2.52
C LEU A 9 3.92 -19.07 -3.85
N GLY A 10 2.80 -19.69 -4.28
CA GLY A 10 2.06 -19.29 -5.48
C GLY A 10 1.47 -17.88 -5.38
N LEU A 11 0.89 -17.54 -4.22
CA LEU A 11 0.40 -16.20 -3.90
C LEU A 11 1.54 -15.19 -3.97
N LEU A 12 2.63 -15.42 -3.24
CA LEU A 12 3.78 -14.52 -3.21
C LEU A 12 4.37 -14.28 -4.59
N ALA A 13 4.58 -15.34 -5.39
CA ALA A 13 5.11 -15.23 -6.74
C ALA A 13 4.19 -14.42 -7.67
N THR A 14 2.87 -14.60 -7.53
CA THR A 14 1.87 -13.86 -8.31
C THR A 14 1.80 -12.40 -7.89
N SER A 15 1.77 -12.13 -6.58
CA SER A 15 1.75 -10.78 -6.00
C SER A 15 3.01 -10.00 -6.37
N THR A 16 4.20 -10.60 -6.27
CA THR A 16 5.45 -9.96 -6.73
C THR A 16 5.39 -9.58 -8.20
N ARG A 17 4.85 -10.44 -9.07
CA ARG A 17 4.72 -10.14 -10.51
C ARG A 17 3.80 -8.94 -10.73
N ARG A 18 2.68 -8.87 -10.02
CA ARG A 18 1.68 -7.81 -10.15
C ARG A 18 2.19 -6.48 -9.61
N VAL A 19 2.89 -6.47 -8.47
CA VAL A 19 3.60 -5.26 -7.98
C VAL A 19 4.61 -4.77 -9.02
N LYS A 20 5.40 -5.67 -9.61
CA LYS A 20 6.35 -5.31 -10.68
C LYS A 20 5.69 -4.77 -11.95
N GLN A 21 4.47 -5.18 -12.25
CA GLN A 21 3.70 -4.65 -13.39
C GLN A 21 3.12 -3.28 -13.06
N LEU A 22 2.51 -3.13 -11.87
CA LEU A 22 2.00 -1.87 -11.37
C LEU A 22 3.09 -0.80 -11.34
N THR A 23 4.23 -1.07 -10.69
CA THR A 23 5.36 -0.13 -10.61
C THR A 23 5.84 0.32 -11.99
N ARG A 24 5.91 -0.58 -12.97
CA ARG A 24 6.24 -0.24 -14.36
C ARG A 24 5.19 0.68 -15.01
N SER A 25 3.91 0.39 -14.80
CA SER A 25 2.80 1.22 -15.28
C SER A 25 2.85 2.62 -14.67
N LEU A 26 3.00 2.72 -13.35
CA LEU A 26 3.06 3.98 -12.61
C LEU A 26 4.24 4.86 -13.03
N ARG A 27 5.43 4.28 -13.26
CA ARG A 27 6.61 5.01 -13.73
C ARG A 27 6.42 5.67 -15.10
N SER A 28 5.46 5.20 -15.89
CA SER A 28 5.17 5.79 -17.21
C SER A 28 4.21 6.98 -17.15
N ARG A 29 3.66 7.30 -15.96
CA ARG A 29 2.69 8.37 -15.80
C ARG A 29 3.38 9.74 -15.75
N PRO A 30 2.75 10.78 -16.34
CA PRO A 30 3.20 12.14 -16.15
C PRO A 30 3.11 12.52 -14.65
N HIS A 31 4.06 13.32 -14.17
CA HIS A 31 4.19 13.78 -12.77
C HIS A 31 4.75 12.79 -11.76
N VAL A 32 4.99 11.53 -12.15
CA VAL A 32 5.63 10.54 -11.28
C VAL A 32 7.15 10.63 -11.45
N ALA A 33 7.83 11.04 -10.39
CA ALA A 33 9.29 11.16 -10.35
C ALA A 33 9.96 9.81 -10.05
N HIS A 34 9.39 9.05 -9.11
CA HIS A 34 9.90 7.74 -8.73
C HIS A 34 8.78 6.83 -8.26
N VAL A 35 8.99 5.52 -8.42
CA VAL A 35 8.11 4.49 -7.89
C VAL A 35 8.95 3.36 -7.33
N ASP A 36 8.68 3.00 -6.09
CA ASP A 36 9.19 1.79 -5.46
C ASP A 36 8.04 0.84 -5.16
N GLY A 37 8.27 -0.46 -5.25
CA GLY A 37 7.26 -1.44 -4.95
C GLY A 37 7.89 -2.73 -4.48
N ARG A 38 7.45 -3.18 -3.31
CA ARG A 38 8.05 -4.28 -2.58
C ARG A 38 7.00 -5.28 -2.12
N LEU A 39 7.46 -6.51 -2.02
CA LEU A 39 6.80 -7.56 -1.29
C LEU A 39 7.89 -8.21 -0.47
N ASP A 40 7.74 -8.12 0.85
CA ASP A 40 8.72 -8.60 1.83
C ASP A 40 8.03 -9.54 2.81
N ILE A 41 8.83 -10.40 3.44
CA ILE A 41 8.41 -11.19 4.59
C ILE A 41 9.22 -10.66 5.77
N GLU A 42 8.51 -10.16 6.77
CA GLU A 42 9.10 -9.58 7.97
C GLU A 42 8.83 -10.48 9.19
N ASP A 43 9.74 -10.46 10.16
CA ASP A 43 9.54 -11.15 11.43
C ASP A 43 8.58 -10.35 12.30
N GLY A 44 7.34 -10.81 12.43
CA GLY A 44 6.34 -10.27 13.32
C GLY A 44 6.40 -10.90 14.73
N PRO A 45 5.70 -10.32 15.72
CA PRO A 45 5.74 -10.78 17.11
C PRO A 45 5.23 -12.21 17.32
N TYR A 46 4.42 -12.74 16.41
CA TYR A 46 3.82 -14.08 16.50
C TYR A 46 4.20 -15.00 15.34
N GLY A 47 5.09 -14.56 14.45
CA GLY A 47 5.49 -15.28 13.25
C GLY A 47 5.73 -14.35 12.06
N PRO A 48 5.99 -14.91 10.88
CA PRO A 48 6.24 -14.13 9.67
C PRO A 48 4.98 -13.36 9.23
N GLU A 49 5.19 -12.13 8.79
CA GLU A 49 4.18 -11.26 8.18
C GLU A 49 4.55 -10.99 6.73
N VAL A 50 3.56 -11.03 5.84
CA VAL A 50 3.70 -10.59 4.47
C VAL A 50 3.41 -9.10 4.41
N VAL A 51 4.37 -8.32 3.95
CA VAL A 51 4.25 -6.88 3.78
C VAL A 51 4.36 -6.54 2.30
N VAL A 52 3.38 -5.84 1.78
CA VAL A 52 3.39 -5.27 0.43
C VAL A 52 3.38 -3.76 0.58
N SER A 53 4.28 -3.10 -0.14
CA SER A 53 4.30 -1.64 -0.24
C SER A 53 4.46 -1.19 -1.68
N VAL A 54 3.78 -0.09 -2.04
CA VAL A 54 4.01 0.65 -3.29
C VAL A 54 4.09 2.11 -2.93
N ASP A 55 5.24 2.73 -3.18
CA ASP A 55 5.51 4.13 -2.92
C ASP A 55 5.64 4.86 -4.25
N VAL A 56 4.89 5.94 -4.42
CA VAL A 56 4.92 6.81 -5.58
C VAL A 56 5.31 8.20 -5.13
N GLY A 57 6.46 8.68 -5.60
CA GLY A 57 6.86 10.06 -5.42
C GLY A 57 6.60 10.89 -6.66
N PHE A 58 6.08 12.10 -6.45
CA PHE A 58 5.73 13.05 -7.49
C PHE A 58 6.81 14.10 -7.68
N ASP A 59 6.79 14.78 -8.83
CA ASP A 59 7.76 15.83 -9.18
C ASP A 59 7.73 17.02 -8.20
N ASP A 60 6.62 17.24 -7.50
CA ASP A 60 6.45 18.27 -6.49
C ASP A 60 6.91 17.84 -5.08
N GLY A 61 7.50 16.65 -4.96
CA GLY A 61 8.05 16.09 -3.73
C GLY A 61 7.04 15.36 -2.85
N LYS A 62 5.75 15.31 -3.22
CA LYS A 62 4.74 14.53 -2.49
C LYS A 62 4.99 13.03 -2.65
N ILE A 63 4.58 12.23 -1.65
CA ILE A 63 4.71 10.77 -1.68
C ILE A 63 3.40 10.11 -1.27
N VAL A 64 2.88 9.21 -2.10
CA VAL A 64 1.74 8.36 -1.75
C VAL A 64 2.23 6.92 -1.59
N SER A 65 1.84 6.29 -0.49
CA SER A 65 2.21 4.93 -0.15
C SER A 65 0.99 4.06 0.03
N TRP A 66 0.92 2.95 -0.69
CA TRP A 66 -0.06 1.90 -0.43
C TRP A 66 0.65 0.76 0.30
N VAL A 67 0.17 0.40 1.48
CA VAL A 67 0.78 -0.62 2.35
C VAL A 67 -0.28 -1.66 2.71
N LEU A 68 0.05 -2.94 2.58
CA LEU A 68 -0.75 -4.08 3.04
C LEU A 68 0.12 -5.00 3.88
N THR A 69 -0.35 -5.33 5.07
CA THR A 69 0.29 -6.29 5.97
C THR A 69 -0.68 -7.45 6.21
N GLY A 70 -0.18 -8.69 6.19
CA GLY A 70 -0.96 -9.85 6.53
C GLY A 70 -0.14 -10.90 7.27
N GLY A 71 -0.68 -11.45 8.37
CA GLY A 71 0.02 -12.42 9.19
C GLY A 71 -0.83 -12.92 10.35
N TYR A 72 -0.25 -13.78 11.18
CA TYR A 72 -0.92 -14.33 12.37
C TYR A 72 -0.63 -13.43 13.59
N ASP A 73 -1.65 -13.05 14.35
CA ASP A 73 -1.52 -12.15 15.50
C ASP A 73 -1.47 -12.88 16.86
N GLY A 74 -1.29 -14.20 16.83
CA GLY A 74 -1.33 -15.06 18.02
C GLY A 74 -2.70 -15.70 18.26
N ARG A 75 -3.77 -15.20 17.63
CA ARG A 75 -5.13 -15.75 17.72
C ARG A 75 -5.80 -15.95 16.37
N ASN A 76 -5.72 -14.94 15.51
CA ASN A 76 -6.35 -14.89 14.20
C ASN A 76 -5.30 -14.58 13.13
N TRP A 77 -5.61 -14.96 11.90
CA TRP A 77 -4.97 -14.40 10.72
C TRP A 77 -5.59 -13.04 10.42
N ARG A 78 -4.75 -12.02 10.33
CA ARG A 78 -5.17 -10.64 10.13
C ARG A 78 -4.59 -10.09 8.84
N THR A 79 -5.37 -9.28 8.14
CA THR A 79 -4.95 -8.51 6.98
C THR A 79 -5.34 -7.05 7.17
N GLU A 80 -4.41 -6.14 6.97
CA GLU A 80 -4.57 -4.70 7.18
C GLU A 80 -3.96 -3.91 6.05
N GLY A 81 -4.70 -2.97 5.48
CA GLY A 81 -4.19 -2.10 4.42
C GLY A 81 -4.33 -0.62 4.77
N SER A 82 -3.44 0.20 4.26
CA SER A 82 -3.52 1.66 4.36
C SER A 82 -2.97 2.36 3.13
N ILE A 83 -3.56 3.50 2.81
CA ILE A 83 -3.02 4.49 1.87
C ILE A 83 -2.53 5.65 2.73
N ARG A 84 -1.27 5.99 2.58
CA ARG A 84 -0.61 7.08 3.31
C ARG A 84 -0.15 8.14 2.34
N PHE A 85 -0.14 9.38 2.79
CA PHE A 85 0.23 10.51 1.96
C PHE A 85 1.15 11.44 2.73
N ASP A 86 2.31 11.76 2.17
CA ASP A 86 3.12 12.89 2.59
C ASP A 86 2.88 14.06 1.65
N ARG A 87 2.12 15.05 2.14
CA ARG A 87 1.78 16.28 1.42
C ARG A 87 2.84 17.37 1.55
N THR A 88 3.62 17.35 2.63
CA THR A 88 4.39 18.52 3.09
C THR A 88 5.87 18.24 3.30
N GLY A 89 6.31 16.99 3.11
CA GLY A 89 7.66 16.52 3.43
C GLY A 89 7.89 16.37 4.94
N LEU A 90 6.83 16.41 5.76
CA LEU A 90 6.89 16.34 7.22
C LEU A 90 6.53 14.95 7.76
N GLY A 91 6.28 13.98 6.87
CA GLY A 91 5.91 12.61 7.21
C GLY A 91 4.56 12.20 6.63
N GLN A 92 4.31 10.90 6.70
CA GLN A 92 3.14 10.27 6.10
C GLN A 92 1.94 10.25 7.05
N GLU A 93 0.78 10.71 6.59
CA GLU A 93 -0.51 10.55 7.27
C GLU A 93 -1.35 9.47 6.58
N SER A 94 -2.06 8.64 7.34
CA SER A 94 -3.02 7.69 6.76
C SER A 94 -4.24 8.46 6.25
N VAL A 95 -4.49 8.40 4.94
CA VAL A 95 -5.64 9.06 4.30
C VAL A 95 -6.79 8.08 4.06
N LYS A 96 -6.51 6.77 4.02
CA LYS A 96 -7.51 5.72 3.87
C LYS A 96 -6.98 4.45 4.53
N SER A 97 -7.77 3.85 5.42
CA SER A 97 -7.50 2.51 5.93
C SER A 97 -8.45 1.54 5.25
N LEU A 98 -7.93 0.41 4.79
CA LEU A 98 -8.73 -0.75 4.43
C LEU A 98 -9.14 -1.43 5.74
N SER A 99 -10.41 -1.81 5.86
CA SER A 99 -10.92 -2.50 7.06
C SER A 99 -10.06 -3.73 7.34
N ALA A 100 -9.55 -3.82 8.57
CA ALA A 100 -8.85 -5.02 9.01
C ALA A 100 -9.79 -6.22 8.89
N ARG A 101 -9.31 -7.29 8.26
CA ARG A 101 -10.04 -8.56 8.19
C ARG A 101 -9.34 -9.59 9.04
N GLU A 102 -10.11 -10.24 9.91
CA GLU A 102 -9.65 -11.30 10.78
C GLU A 102 -10.36 -12.60 10.42
N VAL A 103 -9.61 -13.68 10.34
CA VAL A 103 -10.10 -15.04 10.09
C VAL A 103 -9.37 -16.03 10.98
N GLU A 104 -10.06 -17.07 11.43
CA GLU A 104 -9.49 -18.06 12.36
C GLU A 104 -8.60 -19.07 11.63
N ALA A 105 -8.96 -19.43 10.39
CA ALA A 105 -8.29 -20.45 9.60
C ALA A 105 -7.36 -19.86 8.53
N PHE A 106 -6.21 -20.52 8.27
CA PHE A 106 -5.26 -20.09 7.25
C PHE A 106 -5.85 -20.16 5.83
N GLU A 107 -6.75 -21.11 5.60
CA GLU A 107 -7.40 -21.32 4.32
C GLU A 107 -8.28 -20.14 3.90
N ASP A 108 -8.82 -19.43 4.88
CA ASP A 108 -9.62 -18.21 4.70
C ASP A 108 -8.75 -16.94 4.64
N PHE A 109 -7.52 -17.01 5.13
CA PHE A 109 -6.56 -15.89 5.09
C PHE A 109 -6.09 -15.61 3.67
N LEU A 110 -5.72 -16.65 2.90
CA LEU A 110 -5.19 -16.45 1.56
C LEU A 110 -6.16 -15.70 0.63
N PRO A 111 -7.46 -16.07 0.53
CA PRO A 111 -8.42 -15.31 -0.27
C PRO A 111 -8.66 -13.89 0.27
N ALA A 112 -8.70 -13.71 1.59
CA ALA A 112 -8.85 -12.39 2.21
C ALA A 112 -7.66 -11.47 1.88
N PHE A 113 -6.45 -12.01 1.90
CA PHE A 113 -5.24 -11.29 1.53
C PHE A 113 -5.22 -10.93 0.04
N GLU A 114 -5.58 -11.88 -0.83
CA GLU A 114 -5.70 -11.64 -2.28
C GLU A 114 -6.71 -10.53 -2.60
N GLU A 115 -7.88 -10.55 -1.96
CA GLU A 115 -8.91 -9.53 -2.13
C GLU A 115 -8.42 -8.14 -1.70
N ALA A 116 -7.76 -8.06 -0.53
CA ALA A 116 -7.20 -6.81 -0.03
C ALA A 116 -6.06 -6.29 -0.92
N PHE A 117 -5.20 -7.18 -1.40
CA PHE A 117 -4.12 -6.89 -2.34
C PHE A 117 -4.67 -6.34 -3.67
N ASP A 118 -5.72 -6.96 -4.21
CA ASP A 118 -6.38 -6.50 -5.43
C ASP A 118 -6.99 -5.11 -5.27
N SER A 119 -7.66 -4.86 -4.15
CA SER A 119 -8.23 -3.55 -3.83
C SER A 119 -7.14 -2.48 -3.77
N LEU A 120 -6.01 -2.79 -3.13
CA LEU A 120 -4.89 -1.89 -2.96
C LEU A 120 -4.20 -1.59 -4.30
N LEU A 121 -3.93 -2.60 -5.12
CA LEU A 121 -3.37 -2.40 -6.46
C LEU A 121 -4.32 -1.58 -7.35
N ARG A 122 -5.62 -1.87 -7.33
CA ARG A 122 -6.60 -1.13 -8.12
C ARG A 122 -6.62 0.35 -7.71
N SER A 123 -6.59 0.65 -6.41
CA SER A 123 -6.50 2.02 -5.93
C SER A 123 -5.23 2.74 -6.41
N ALA A 124 -4.09 2.03 -6.46
CA ALA A 124 -2.85 2.58 -7.00
C ALA A 124 -2.92 2.79 -8.52
N GLU A 125 -3.56 1.89 -9.27
CA GLU A 125 -3.80 2.07 -10.71
C GLU A 125 -4.76 3.22 -11.00
N GLU A 126 -5.81 3.36 -10.20
CA GLU A 126 -6.76 4.46 -10.32
C GLU A 126 -6.12 5.78 -9.87
N LEU A 127 -5.07 5.70 -9.04
CA LEU A 127 -4.29 6.81 -8.51
C LEU A 127 -5.24 7.96 -8.19
N GLU A 128 -6.19 7.70 -7.28
CA GLU A 128 -7.19 8.63 -6.75
C GLU A 128 -6.48 9.89 -6.19
N LEU A 129 -6.04 10.80 -7.06
CA LEU A 129 -5.23 11.98 -6.76
C LEU A 129 -5.84 13.26 -7.34
N ALA A 130 -7.15 13.23 -7.63
CA ALA A 130 -7.89 14.43 -7.95
C ALA A 130 -7.74 15.51 -6.86
N ASP A 131 -7.50 15.12 -5.60
CA ASP A 131 -7.23 16.05 -4.48
C ASP A 131 -5.73 16.35 -4.25
N ALA A 132 -4.82 15.46 -4.63
CA ALA A 132 -3.37 15.66 -4.45
C ALA A 132 -2.76 16.59 -5.52
N LEU A 133 -3.35 16.59 -6.73
CA LEU A 133 -2.93 17.41 -7.86
C LEU A 133 -3.71 18.74 -7.97
N SER A 134 -4.82 18.91 -7.25
CA SER A 134 -5.67 20.11 -7.32
C SER A 134 -5.44 21.14 -6.21
N TYR A 135 -4.56 20.87 -5.24
CA TYR A 135 -4.26 21.83 -4.17
C TYR A 135 -3.26 22.89 -4.64
N ASP A 136 -3.79 24.00 -5.17
CA ASP A 136 -3.10 25.28 -5.28
C ASP A 136 -3.13 25.96 -3.89
N PRO A 137 -2.02 26.02 -3.15
CA PRO A 137 -2.01 26.73 -1.88
C PRO A 137 -2.20 28.21 -2.20
N LYS A 138 -3.43 28.71 -2.03
CA LYS A 138 -3.69 30.15 -2.08
C LYS A 138 -2.65 30.85 -1.20
N PRO A 139 -1.92 31.84 -1.73
CA PRO A 139 -0.91 32.53 -0.94
C PRO A 139 -1.57 33.05 0.33
N VAL A 140 -1.03 32.64 1.48
CA VAL A 140 -1.39 33.22 2.77
C VAL A 140 -0.97 34.68 2.69
N VAL A 141 -1.91 35.55 2.31
CA VAL A 141 -1.74 36.99 2.38
C VAL A 141 -1.62 37.30 3.87
N ARG A 142 -0.38 37.37 4.37
CA ARG A 142 -0.10 37.96 5.67
C ARG A 142 -0.46 39.43 5.57
N ARG A 143 -1.69 39.78 5.97
CA ARG A 143 -2.01 41.17 6.30
C ARG A 143 -1.13 41.53 7.50
N ARG A 144 -0.07 42.29 7.24
CA ARG A 144 0.52 43.12 8.29
C ARG A 144 -0.53 44.16 8.63
N GLU A 145 -1.18 44.00 9.78
CA GLU A 145 -1.84 45.12 10.43
C GLU A 145 -0.72 46.01 10.99
N CYS A 146 -0.72 47.27 10.52
CA CYS A 146 0.11 48.35 11.04
C CYS A 146 -0.55 48.96 12.28
#